data_AF-A0A8S9NCC1-F1
#
_entry.id   AF-A0A8S9NCC1-F1
#
_cell.length_a   1.000
_cell.length_b   1.000
_cell.length_c   1.000
_cell.angle_alpha   90.00
_cell.angle_beta   90.00
_cell.angle_gamma   90.00
#
_symmetry.space_group_name_H-M   'P 1'
#
loop_
_entity.id
_entity.type
_entity.pdbx_description
1 polymer ?
#
loop_
_entity_poly.entity_id
_entity_poly.type
_entity_poly.pdbx_seq_one_letter_code
_entity_poly.pdbx_strand_id
1 'polypeptide(L)' 'MIHGFTPVGRANHYMPSLKADSIVKVDRFEVARCSTMYKITDHPFLIRFISLTIIDEVITGAPEINLQPRLDCLTISK' A
#
# COMPACT_ATOMS: atom_id res chain seq x y z
N MET A 1 -6.73 -3.79 -4.60
CA MET A 1 -6.28 -3.21 -3.30
C MET A 1 -5.05 -3.97 -2.84
N ILE A 2 -4.01 -3.31 -2.31
CA ILE A 2 -2.78 -3.94 -1.79
C ILE A 2 -2.60 -3.46 -0.35
N HIS A 3 -2.28 -4.36 0.58
CA HIS A 3 -2.06 -4.00 1.99
C HIS A 3 -0.59 -3.86 2.32
N GLY A 4 -0.28 -2.87 3.15
CA GLY A 4 1.00 -2.72 3.83
C GLY A 4 0.93 -3.29 5.24
N PHE A 5 2.00 -3.96 5.69
CA PHE A 5 2.16 -4.45 7.05
C PHE A 5 3.36 -3.83 7.73
N THR A 6 3.14 -3.33 8.93
CA THR A 6 4.18 -2.83 9.82
C THR A 6 4.52 -3.88 10.87
N PRO A 7 5.79 -4.29 11.03
CA PRO A 7 6.19 -5.17 12.11
C PRO A 7 5.83 -4.58 13.48
N VAL A 8 5.33 -5.39 14.40
CA VAL A 8 4.86 -4.93 15.72
C VAL A 8 5.92 -4.12 16.47
N GLY A 9 7.19 -4.54 16.43
CA GLY A 9 8.31 -3.85 17.08
C GLY A 9 8.66 -2.48 16.48
N ARG A 10 8.06 -2.10 15.34
CA ARG A 10 8.26 -0.81 14.67
C ARG A 10 6.96 -0.04 14.44
N ALA A 11 5.81 -0.55 14.89
CA ALA A 11 4.52 0.10 14.68
C ALA A 11 4.53 1.57 15.14
N ASN A 12 5.08 1.84 16.33
CA ASN A 12 5.17 3.18 16.91
C ASN A 12 6.05 4.15 16.10
N HIS A 13 7.00 3.65 15.30
CA HIS A 13 7.86 4.49 14.46
C HIS A 13 7.09 5.02 13.24
N TYR A 14 6.23 4.19 12.65
CA TYR A 14 5.53 4.52 11.42
C TYR A 14 4.13 5.09 11.64
N MET A 15 3.47 4.73 12.75
CA MET A 15 2.10 5.19 13.07
C MET A 15 1.92 6.71 12.98
N PRO A 16 2.83 7.56 13.50
CA PRO A 16 2.65 9.02 13.44
C PRO A 16 2.56 9.57 12.01
N SER A 17 3.20 8.92 11.04
CA SER A 17 3.24 9.32 9.62
C SER A 17 2.11 8.71 8.79
N LEU A 18 1.31 7.79 9.34
CA LEU A 18 0.23 7.10 8.64
C LEU A 18 -1.13 7.57 9.16
N LYS A 19 -1.80 8.43 8.40
CA LYS A 19 -3.16 8.89 8.71
C LYS A 19 -4.14 8.31 7.69
N ALA A 20 -5.34 7.99 8.16
CA ALA A 20 -6.44 7.66 7.25
C ALA A 20 -6.64 8.81 6.26
N ASP A 21 -6.97 8.46 5.02
CA ASP A 21 -7.22 9.39 3.90
C ASP A 21 -6.04 10.31 3.54
N SER A 22 -4.83 10.02 4.03
CA SER A 22 -3.60 10.70 3.60
C SER A 22 -2.89 9.93 2.49
N ILE A 23 -2.29 10.67 1.56
CA ILE A 23 -1.43 10.10 0.52
C ILE A 23 0.02 10.28 0.96
N VAL A 24 0.73 9.17 1.08
CA VAL A 24 2.14 9.14 1.48
C VAL A 24 2.98 8.41 0.43
N LYS A 25 4.24 8.84 0.28
CA LYS A 25 5.25 8.12 -0.48
C LYS A 25 5.94 7.15 0.46
N VAL A 26 6.00 5.88 0.06
CA VAL A 26 6.75 4.85 0.80
C VAL A 26 7.94 4.41 -0.06
N ASP A 27 9.14 4.48 0.51
CA ASP A 27 10.39 4.02 -0.11
C ASP A 27 11.02 2.87 0.70
N ARG A 28 11.88 2.08 0.06
CA ARG A 28 12.67 0.99 0.68
C ARG A 28 11.79 0.00 1.45
N PHE A 29 10.80 -0.57 0.76
CA PHE A 29 9.95 -1.63 1.29
C PHE A 29 10.24 -2.98 0.63
N GLU A 30 9.80 -4.05 1.28
CA GLU A 30 9.81 -5.38 0.69
C GLU A 30 8.43 -5.73 0.11
N VAL A 31 8.41 -6.51 -0.97
CA VAL A 31 7.19 -7.15 -1.45
C VAL A 31 7.23 -8.61 -1.04
N ALA A 32 6.17 -9.08 -0.39
CA ALA A 32 6.02 -10.48 -0.04
C ALA A 32 4.74 -11.07 -0.66
N ARG A 33 4.73 -12.40 -0.79
CA ARG A 33 3.58 -13.15 -1.27
C ARG A 33 2.94 -13.88 -0.09
N CYS A 34 1.66 -13.62 0.15
CA CYS A 34 0.88 -14.33 1.15
C CYS A 34 0.51 -15.73 0.63
N SER A 35 0.72 -16.76 1.45
CA SER A 35 0.06 -18.05 1.25
C SER A 35 -1.45 -17.85 1.42
N THR A 36 -2.25 -18.37 0.50
CA THR A 36 -3.70 -18.21 0.35
C THR A 36 -4.57 -18.54 1.58
N MET A 37 -3.96 -18.97 2.69
CA MET A 37 -4.61 -19.26 3.97
C MET A 37 -5.27 -18.03 4.61
N TYR A 38 -4.77 -16.82 4.34
CA TYR A 38 -5.37 -15.57 4.79
C TYR A 38 -5.67 -14.68 3.57
N LYS A 39 -6.93 -14.68 3.11
CA LYS A 39 -7.40 -13.81 2.03
C LYS A 39 -7.62 -12.40 2.56
N ILE A 40 -6.52 -11.68 2.76
CA ILE A 40 -6.57 -10.27 3.17
C ILE A 40 -7.02 -9.40 1.99
N THR A 41 -6.69 -9.81 0.76
CA THR A 41 -7.26 -9.25 -0.50
C THR A 41 -7.33 -10.30 -1.61
N ASP A 42 -7.99 -9.93 -2.71
CA ASP A 42 -7.98 -10.64 -3.99
C ASP A 42 -6.57 -10.79 -4.60
N HIS A 43 -5.58 -10.03 -4.12
CA HIS A 43 -4.21 -10.10 -4.60
C HIS A 43 -3.31 -10.80 -3.58
N PRO A 44 -2.41 -11.70 -4.04
CA PRO A 44 -1.53 -12.45 -3.15
C PRO A 44 -0.33 -11.64 -2.65
N PHE A 45 -0.16 -10.39 -3.10
CA PHE A 45 1.00 -9.56 -2.79
C PHE A 45 0.70 -8.56 -1.67
N LEU A 46 1.69 -8.33 -0.82
CA LEU A 46 1.65 -7.36 0.25
C LEU A 46 2.97 -6.59 0.34
N ILE A 47 2.88 -5.35 0.85
CA ILE A 47 4.03 -4.49 1.14
C ILE A 47 4.44 -4.74 2.59
N ARG A 48 5.71 -5.02 2.85
CA ARG A 48 6.26 -5.15 4.22
C ARG A 48 7.17 -3.98 4.51
N PHE A 49 6.92 -3.34 5.65
CA PHE A 49 7.81 -2.30 6.14
C PHE A 49 9.00 -2.98 6.81
N ILE A 50 10.19 -2.61 6.34
CA ILE A 50 11.46 -3.04 6.92
C ILE A 50 12.05 -1.91 7.73
N SER A 51 13.19 -2.18 8.35
CA SER A 51 13.88 -1.21 9.18
C SER A 51 14.31 0.07 8.47
N LEU A 52 14.46 -0.01 7.16
CA LEU A 52 14.93 1.05 6.29
C LEU A 52 13.80 1.73 5.52
N THR A 53 12.54 1.36 5.77
CA THR A 53 11.40 1.95 5.09
C THR A 53 11.28 3.42 5.45
N ILE A 54 11.07 4.27 4.45
CA ILE A 54 10.93 5.72 4.59
C ILE A 54 9.51 6.09 4.19
N ILE A 55 8.85 6.91 5.00
CA ILE A 55 7.51 7.43 4.74
C ILE A 55 7.61 8.95 4.68
N ASP A 56 7.37 9.50 3.50
CA ASP A 56 7.34 10.93 3.27
C ASP A 56 5.91 11.37 2.92
N GLU A 57 5.48 12.49 3.47
CA GLU A 57 4.25 13.13 3.04
C GLU A 57 4.39 13.59 1.58
N VAL A 58 3.37 13.35 0.78
CA VAL A 58 3.37 13.79 -0.61
C VAL A 58 3.16 15.31 -0.64
N ILE A 59 4.20 16.05 -1.05
CA ILE A 59 4.18 17.52 -1.10
C ILE A 59 3.21 18.00 -2.20
N THR A 60 2.57 19.15 -1.95
CA THR A 60 1.77 19.93 -2.91
C THR A 60 2.44 20.00 -4.29
N GLY A 61 1.72 19.59 -5.34
CA GLY A 61 2.22 19.52 -6.72
C GLY A 61 2.63 18.12 -7.19
N ALA A 62 2.48 17.09 -6.35
CA ALA A 62 2.64 15.71 -6.79
C ALA A 62 1.55 15.28 -7.79
N PRO A 63 1.82 14.26 -8.62
CA PRO A 63 0.83 13.73 -9.55
C PRO A 63 -0.44 13.32 -8.83
N GLU A 64 -1.55 13.95 -9.22
CA GLU A 64 -2.87 13.62 -8.70
C GLU A 64 -3.23 12.20 -9.17
N ILE A 65 -3.37 11.28 -8.22
CA ILE A 65 -3.81 9.92 -8.53
C ILE A 65 -5.32 10.01 -8.78
N ASN A 66 -5.72 10.22 -10.03
CA ASN A 66 -7.13 10.19 -10.43
C ASN A 66 -7.70 8.81 -10.11
N LEU A 67 -8.49 8.71 -9.04
CA LEU A 67 -9.15 7.47 -8.60
C LEU A 67 -10.27 7.00 -9.54
N GLN A 68 -10.38 7.56 -10.75
CA GLN A 68 -11.33 7.07 -11.74
C GLN A 68 -10.97 5.61 -12.07
N PRO A 69 -11.87 4.65 -11.80
CA PRO A 69 -11.65 3.28 -12.24
C PRO A 69 -11.59 3.31 -13.77
N ARG A 70 -10.45 2.96 -14.36
CA ARG A 70 -10.40 2.60 -15.77
C ARG A 70 -11.21 1.31 -15.93
N LEU A 71 -12.48 1.47 -16.30
CA LEU A 71 -13.42 0.39 -16.57
C LEU A 71 -13.02 -0.46 -17.80
N ASP A 72 -11.93 -0.09 -18.48
CA ASP A 72 -11.44 -0.64 -19.73
C ASP A 72 -11.15 -2.16 -19.67
N CYS A 73 -11.05 -2.76 -18.47
CA CYS A 73 -10.80 -4.19 -18.28
C CYS A 73 -12.05 -5.06 -17.99
N LEU A 74 -13.25 -4.48 -17.84
CA LEU A 74 -14.50 -5.25 -17.67
C LEU A 74 -15.17 -5.50 -19.04
N THR A 75 -14.45 -6.14 -19.98
CA THR A 75 -15.15 -6.75 -21.12
C THR A 75 -15.63 -8.14 -20.69
N ILE A 76 -16.91 -8.20 -20.35
CA ILE A 76 -17.69 -9.40 -20.07
C ILE A 76 -17.46 -10.40 -21.23
N SER A 77 -16.81 -11.53 -20.96
CA SER A 77 -16.97 -12.71 -21.82
C SER A 77 -18.34 -13.32 -21.51
N LYS A 78 -19.15 -13.44 -22.56
CA LYS A 78 -20.50 -14.04 -22.58
C LYS A 78 -20.51 -15.47 -22.05
#